data_AF-A0A5N4A0H1-F1
#
_entry.id   AF-A0A5N4A0H1-F1
#
_cell.length_a   1.000
_cell.length_b   1.000
_cell.length_c   1.000
_cell.angle_alpha   90.00
_cell.angle_beta   90.00
_cell.angle_gamma   90.00
#
_symmetry.space_group_name_H-M   'P 1'
#
loop_
_entity.id
_entity.type
_entity.pdbx_description
1 polymer ?
#
loop_
_entity_poly.entity_id
_entity_poly.type
_entity_poly.pdbx_seq_one_letter_code
_entity_poly.pdbx_strand_id
1 'polypeptide(L)'
;VSTVNKSTLLASYKVAYRVAKAGKPHTIAENLILPAALDMVEIMVGQPEANKLKSIPLSDNTISRRINDMANDIREQVVEKLNKSPHFALQFDESTDVSDCAQFVVFVRFEADDSIMEEILFCAALAANTTGQCLYDMFLETMALKP
;
A
#
# COMPACT_ATOMS: atom_id res chain seq x y z
N VAL A 1 13.22 -22.19 9.98
CA VAL A 1 12.98 -20.88 9.31
C VAL A 1 13.47 -21.02 7.89
N SER A 2 12.56 -21.13 6.92
CA SER A 2 12.94 -21.23 5.50
C SER A 2 13.67 -19.96 5.11
N THR A 3 14.89 -20.10 4.60
CA THR A 3 15.68 -19.02 4.03
C THR A 3 14.92 -18.46 2.83
N VAL A 4 14.09 -17.45 3.06
CA VAL A 4 13.43 -16.72 1.98
C VAL A 4 14.54 -16.14 1.11
N ASN A 5 14.65 -16.62 -0.12
CA ASN A 5 15.62 -16.11 -1.08
C ASN A 5 15.38 -14.60 -1.27
N LYS A 6 16.37 -13.77 -0.91
CA LYS A 6 16.27 -12.31 -0.96
C LYS A 6 15.82 -11.81 -2.34
N SER A 7 16.27 -12.46 -3.42
CA SER A 7 15.89 -12.12 -4.78
C SER A 7 14.41 -12.39 -5.05
N THR A 8 13.89 -13.53 -4.58
CA THR A 8 12.48 -13.91 -4.69
C THR A 8 11.58 -12.95 -3.90
N LEU A 9 12.00 -12.57 -2.69
CA LEU A 9 11.31 -11.58 -1.87
C LEU A 9 11.25 -10.23 -2.58
N LEU A 10 12.40 -9.73 -3.06
CA LEU A 10 12.48 -8.46 -3.76
C LEU A 10 11.64 -8.45 -5.06
N ALA A 11 11.68 -9.52 -5.84
CA ALA A 11 10.90 -9.65 -7.06
C ALA A 11 9.40 -9.52 -6.78
N SER A 12 8.91 -10.18 -5.73
CA SER A 12 7.49 -10.10 -5.38
C SER A 12 7.08 -8.72 -4.83
N TYR A 13 7.94 -8.00 -4.09
CA TYR A 13 7.65 -6.61 -3.70
C TYR A 13 7.59 -5.69 -4.93
N LYS A 14 8.47 -5.90 -5.92
CA LYS A 14 8.42 -5.15 -7.18
C LYS A 14 7.12 -5.42 -7.96
N VAL A 15 6.63 -6.65 -8.00
CA VAL A 15 5.33 -6.95 -8.63
C VAL A 15 4.20 -6.28 -7.86
N ALA A 16 4.17 -6.41 -6.53
CA ALA A 16 3.16 -5.77 -5.68
C ALA A 16 3.13 -4.24 -5.89
N TYR A 17 4.29 -3.59 -5.94
CA TYR A 17 4.40 -2.16 -6.22
C TYR A 17 3.81 -1.79 -7.59
N ARG A 18 4.09 -2.58 -8.64
CA ARG A 18 3.55 -2.34 -9.98
C ARG A 18 2.03 -2.52 -10.01
N VAL A 19 1.50 -3.52 -9.31
CA VAL A 19 0.06 -3.78 -9.19
C VAL A 19 -0.64 -2.60 -8.50
N ALA A 20 -0.13 -2.17 -7.34
CA ALA A 20 -0.64 -1.02 -6.61
C ALA A 20 -0.59 0.26 -7.44
N LYS A 21 0.56 0.57 -8.04
CA LYS A 21 0.76 1.77 -8.86
C LYS A 21 -0.18 1.82 -10.07
N ALA A 22 -0.55 0.67 -10.62
CA ALA A 22 -1.48 0.58 -11.74
C ALA A 22 -2.97 0.53 -11.32
N GLY A 23 -3.26 0.55 -10.02
CA GLY A 23 -4.63 0.44 -9.50
C GLY A 23 -5.33 -0.87 -9.91
N LYS A 24 -4.58 -1.97 -10.00
CA LYS A 24 -5.12 -3.27 -10.44
C LYS A 24 -5.47 -4.18 -9.26
N PRO A 25 -6.47 -5.07 -9.41
CA PRO A 25 -6.77 -6.08 -8.40
C PRO A 25 -5.54 -6.94 -8.09
N HIS A 26 -5.36 -7.32 -6.83
CA HIS A 26 -4.24 -8.14 -6.36
C HIS A 26 -4.14 -9.49 -7.11
N THR A 27 -5.28 -10.10 -7.41
CA THR A 27 -5.43 -11.33 -8.21
C THR A 27 -4.76 -11.28 -9.59
N ILE A 28 -4.51 -10.09 -10.16
CA ILE A 28 -3.82 -9.97 -11.45
C ILE A 28 -2.41 -10.57 -11.42
N ALA A 29 -1.77 -10.57 -10.25
CA ALA A 29 -0.42 -11.07 -10.12
C ALA A 29 -0.34 -12.59 -10.32
N GLU A 30 -1.27 -13.34 -9.72
CA GLU A 30 -1.35 -14.79 -9.85
C GLU A 30 -2.04 -15.24 -11.15
N ASN A 31 -3.06 -14.50 -11.61
CA ASN A 31 -3.88 -14.92 -12.76
C ASN A 31 -3.30 -14.49 -14.12
N LEU A 32 -2.46 -13.46 -14.16
CA LEU A 32 -1.95 -12.93 -15.42
C LEU A 32 -0.44 -12.70 -15.40
N ILE A 33 0.10 -11.98 -14.41
CA ILE A 33 1.51 -11.58 -14.42
C ILE A 33 2.43 -12.81 -14.33
N LEU A 34 2.17 -13.72 -13.38
CA LEU A 34 2.99 -14.91 -13.21
C LEU A 34 2.89 -15.87 -14.42
N PRO A 35 1.70 -16.25 -14.93
CA PRO A 35 1.58 -17.07 -16.13
C PRO A 35 2.31 -16.46 -17.34
N ALA A 36 2.08 -15.16 -17.62
CA ALA A 36 2.74 -14.50 -18.74
C ALA A 36 4.27 -14.48 -18.58
N ALA A 37 4.78 -14.27 -17.37
CA ALA A 37 6.22 -14.32 -17.11
C ALA A 37 6.80 -15.74 -17.28
N LEU A 38 6.05 -16.77 -16.91
CA LEU A 38 6.45 -18.16 -17.12
C LEU A 38 6.55 -18.49 -18.61
N ASP A 39 5.51 -18.17 -19.39
CA ASP A 39 5.48 -18.43 -20.84
C ASP A 39 6.62 -17.72 -21.57
N MET A 40 6.84 -16.43 -21.25
CA MET A 40 7.92 -15.65 -21.84
C MET A 40 9.31 -16.23 -21.53
N VAL A 41 9.57 -16.59 -20.27
CA VAL A 41 10.88 -17.13 -19.87
C VAL A 41 11.07 -18.55 -20.42
N GLU A 42 10.02 -19.35 -20.47
CA GLU A 42 10.08 -20.71 -21.04
C GLU A 42 10.46 -20.67 -22.53
N ILE A 43 9.81 -19.80 -23.31
CA ILE A 43 10.06 -19.67 -24.75
C ILE A 43 11.44 -19.03 -25.02
N MET A 44 11.78 -17.95 -24.30
CA MET A 44 12.95 -17.12 -24.63
C MET A 44 14.24 -17.61 -23.99
N VAL A 45 14.17 -18.33 -22.87
CA VAL A 45 15.33 -18.69 -22.05
C VAL A 45 15.38 -20.20 -21.80
N GLY A 46 14.24 -20.81 -21.48
CA GLY A 46 14.08 -22.24 -21.28
C GLY A 46 13.35 -22.59 -19.99
N GLN A 47 12.79 -23.80 -19.98
CA GLN A 47 11.98 -24.32 -18.87
C GLN A 47 12.66 -24.28 -17.49
N PRO A 48 13.97 -24.58 -17.34
CA PRO A 48 14.61 -24.55 -16.02
C PRO A 48 14.59 -23.16 -15.37
N GLU A 49 14.74 -22.11 -16.17
CA GLU A 49 14.70 -20.73 -15.67
C GLU A 49 13.27 -20.29 -15.35
N ALA A 50 12.29 -20.67 -16.17
CA ALA A 50 10.88 -20.43 -15.89
C ALA A 50 10.45 -21.06 -14.56
N ASN A 51 10.92 -22.28 -14.27
CA ASN A 51 10.60 -22.95 -13.01
C ASN A 51 11.12 -22.20 -11.76
N LYS A 52 12.17 -21.38 -11.88
CA LYS A 52 12.64 -20.55 -10.75
C LYS A 52 11.64 -19.46 -10.39
N LEU A 53 10.89 -18.93 -11.37
CA LEU A 53 9.87 -17.89 -11.13
C LEU A 53 8.69 -18.40 -10.29
N LYS A 54 8.38 -19.70 -10.34
CA LYS A 54 7.33 -20.33 -9.51
C LYS A 54 7.60 -20.20 -8.00
N SER A 55 8.85 -19.93 -7.61
CA SER A 55 9.20 -19.67 -6.22
C SER A 55 8.77 -18.28 -5.73
N ILE A 56 8.45 -17.35 -6.64
CA ILE A 56 8.05 -15.98 -6.31
C ILE A 56 6.62 -16.01 -5.79
N PRO A 57 6.38 -15.63 -4.51
CA PRO A 57 5.04 -15.70 -3.96
C PRO A 57 4.24 -14.50 -4.49
N LEU A 58 3.30 -14.75 -5.40
CA LEU A 58 2.48 -13.74 -6.07
C LEU A 58 0.98 -13.97 -5.87
N SER A 59 0.59 -14.80 -4.89
CA SER A 59 -0.81 -15.01 -4.58
C SER A 59 -1.50 -13.72 -4.17
N ASP A 60 -2.82 -13.66 -4.36
CA ASP A 60 -3.66 -12.52 -3.97
C ASP A 60 -3.34 -11.99 -2.56
N ASN A 61 -3.35 -12.88 -1.57
CA ASN A 61 -3.00 -12.58 -0.18
C ASN A 61 -1.56 -12.06 -0.01
N THR A 62 -0.61 -12.59 -0.78
CA THR A 62 0.79 -12.15 -0.70
C THR A 62 0.95 -10.73 -1.23
N ILE A 63 0.31 -10.42 -2.36
CA ILE A 63 0.34 -9.10 -2.96
C ILE A 63 -0.33 -8.09 -2.04
N SER A 64 -1.53 -8.41 -1.53
CA SER A 64 -2.24 -7.60 -0.54
C SER A 64 -1.35 -7.24 0.65
N ARG A 65 -0.74 -8.25 1.29
CA ARG A 65 0.17 -8.02 2.43
C ARG A 65 1.34 -7.12 2.07
N ARG A 66 2.00 -7.33 0.93
CA ARG A 66 3.17 -6.54 0.52
C ARG A 66 2.82 -5.08 0.22
N ILE A 67 1.65 -4.84 -0.35
CA ILE A 67 1.14 -3.49 -0.56
C ILE A 67 0.91 -2.81 0.78
N ASN A 68 0.28 -3.50 1.74
CA ASN A 68 0.08 -2.99 3.10
C ASN A 68 1.41 -2.73 3.83
N ASP A 69 2.39 -3.64 3.72
CA ASP A 69 3.72 -3.46 4.31
C ASP A 69 4.40 -2.18 3.77
N MET A 70 4.37 -1.97 2.45
CA MET A 70 4.94 -0.77 1.82
C MET A 70 4.16 0.50 2.21
N ALA A 71 2.83 0.44 2.28
CA ALA A 71 2.02 1.56 2.72
C ALA A 71 2.31 1.94 4.19
N ASN A 72 2.50 0.94 5.05
CA ASN A 72 2.86 1.15 6.45
C ASN A 72 4.26 1.76 6.60
N ASP A 73 5.24 1.28 5.83
CA ASP A 73 6.60 1.85 5.81
C ASP A 73 6.59 3.33 5.40
N ILE A 74 5.84 3.68 4.35
CA ILE A 74 5.66 5.09 3.93
C ILE A 74 5.01 5.90 5.05
N ARG A 75 3.93 5.40 5.65
CA ARG A 75 3.22 6.07 6.77
C ARG A 75 4.16 6.30 7.95
N GLU A 76 4.99 5.33 8.33
CA GLU A 76 5.96 5.46 9.41
C GLU A 76 6.99 6.53 9.12
N GLN A 77 7.52 6.60 7.88
CA GLN A 77 8.43 7.67 7.46
C GLN A 77 7.78 9.06 7.51
N VAL A 78 6.52 9.17 7.08
CA VAL A 78 5.75 10.43 7.16
C VAL A 78 5.57 10.85 8.62
N VAL A 79 5.17 9.94 9.50
CA VAL A 79 5.00 10.20 10.94
C VAL A 79 6.32 10.58 11.60
N GLU A 80 7.44 9.94 11.23
CA GLU A 80 8.76 10.29 11.75
C GLU A 80 9.14 11.73 11.39
N LYS A 81 8.93 12.14 10.13
CA LYS A 81 9.19 13.52 9.69
C LYS A 81 8.24 14.52 10.35
N LEU A 82 6.96 14.18 10.43
CA LEU A 82 5.93 15.01 11.05
C LEU A 82 6.26 15.32 12.52
N ASN A 83 6.73 14.33 13.29
CA ASN A 83 7.14 14.50 14.69
C ASN A 83 8.34 15.44 14.87
N LYS A 84 9.15 15.65 13.82
CA LYS A 84 10.30 16.57 13.82
C LYS A 84 9.93 17.95 13.29
N SER A 85 8.78 18.10 12.64
CA SER A 85 8.34 19.36 12.04
C SER A 85 7.86 20.33 13.13
N PRO A 86 8.29 21.61 13.09
CA PRO A 86 7.79 22.62 14.03
C PRO A 86 6.32 23.00 13.78
N HIS A 87 5.85 22.84 12.55
CA HIS A 87 4.51 23.23 12.13
C HIS A 87 3.88 22.15 11.24
N PHE A 88 2.59 21.92 11.42
CA PHE A 88 1.83 21.08 10.50
C PHE A 88 0.37 21.55 10.41
N ALA A 89 -0.28 21.17 9.32
CA ALA A 89 -1.72 21.33 9.13
C ALA A 89 -2.32 19.99 8.71
N LEU A 90 -3.51 19.70 9.22
CA LEU A 90 -4.31 18.55 8.81
C LEU A 90 -5.44 19.02 7.91
N GLN A 91 -5.67 18.29 6.82
CA GLN A 91 -6.83 18.48 5.97
C GLN A 91 -7.66 17.20 5.99
N PHE A 92 -8.90 17.34 6.45
CA PHE A 92 -9.90 16.29 6.47
C PHE A 92 -10.73 16.38 5.19
N ASP A 93 -10.81 15.30 4.44
CA ASP A 93 -11.64 15.20 3.25
C ASP A 93 -12.56 13.99 3.36
N GLU A 94 -13.83 14.19 3.00
CA GLU A 94 -14.84 13.14 2.93
C GLU A 94 -15.33 13.06 1.49
N SER A 95 -15.16 11.89 0.87
CA SER A 95 -15.70 11.62 -0.47
C SER A 95 -16.67 10.46 -0.42
N THR A 96 -17.80 10.57 -1.08
CA THR A 96 -18.74 9.45 -1.27
C THR A 96 -18.32 8.65 -2.50
N ASP A 97 -18.10 7.34 -2.36
CA ASP A 97 -17.86 6.49 -3.52
C ASP A 97 -19.16 6.15 -4.27
N VAL A 98 -19.02 5.51 -5.42
CA VAL A 98 -20.14 5.14 -6.30
C VAL A 98 -21.12 4.13 -5.68
N SER A 99 -20.76 3.53 -4.53
CA SER A 99 -21.57 2.58 -3.76
C SER A 99 -22.18 3.20 -2.50
N ASP A 100 -22.15 4.53 -2.38
CA ASP A 100 -22.62 5.30 -1.21
C ASP A 100 -21.81 5.01 0.07
N CYS A 101 -20.60 4.47 -0.07
CA CYS A 101 -19.65 4.33 1.03
C CYS A 101 -18.82 5.61 1.13
N ALA A 102 -18.96 6.32 2.25
CA ALA A 102 -18.13 7.48 2.53
C ALA A 102 -16.69 7.04 2.87
N GLN A 103 -15.72 7.65 2.20
CA GLN A 103 -14.29 7.49 2.43
C GLN A 103 -13.77 8.74 3.13
N PHE A 104 -13.10 8.53 4.26
CA PHE A 104 -12.46 9.59 5.03
C PHE A 104 -10.96 9.57 4.76
N VAL A 105 -10.45 10.65 4.18
CA VAL A 105 -9.04 10.83 3.85
C VAL A 105 -8.48 11.97 4.68
N VAL A 106 -7.32 11.74 5.28
CA VAL A 106 -6.61 12.78 6.04
C VAL A 106 -5.28 13.05 5.39
N PHE A 107 -5.09 14.28 4.94
CA PHE A 107 -3.82 14.79 4.45
C PHE A 107 -3.10 15.55 5.55
N VAL A 108 -1.77 15.52 5.52
CA VAL A 108 -0.91 16.31 6.39
C VAL A 108 0.03 17.15 5.55
N ARG A 109 0.08 18.46 5.87
CA ARG A 109 1.09 19.38 5.35
C ARG A 109 2.07 19.72 6.45
N PHE A 110 3.37 19.58 6.21
CA PHE A 110 4.39 19.84 7.23
C PHE A 110 5.69 20.32 6.61
N GLU A 111 6.53 20.97 7.41
CA GLU A 111 7.85 21.42 7.01
C GLU A 111 8.86 20.27 7.18
N ALA A 112 9.54 19.89 6.11
CA ALA A 112 10.62 18.92 6.15
C ALA A 112 11.63 19.19 5.03
N ASP A 113 12.91 19.00 5.33
CA ASP A 113 14.00 19.11 4.36
C ASP A 113 13.99 20.48 3.62
N ASP A 114 13.78 21.57 4.37
CA ASP A 114 13.64 22.96 3.88
C ASP A 114 12.51 23.18 2.85
N SER A 115 11.49 22.31 2.87
CA SER A 115 10.34 22.35 1.96
C SER A 115 9.03 22.05 2.68
N ILE A 116 7.91 22.43 2.06
CA ILE A 116 6.58 22.03 2.53
C ILE A 116 6.23 20.74 1.81
N MET A 117 6.02 19.68 2.59
CA MET A 117 5.55 18.38 2.11
C MET A 117 4.03 18.27 2.32
N GLU A 118 3.34 17.60 1.40
CA GLU A 118 1.95 17.19 1.53
C GLU A 118 1.86 15.68 1.30
N GLU A 119 1.33 14.94 2.27
CA GLU A 119 1.23 13.49 2.22
C GLU A 119 -0.12 13.01 2.75
N ILE A 120 -0.57 11.83 2.30
CA ILE A 120 -1.74 11.15 2.88
C ILE A 120 -1.30 10.49 4.18
N LEU A 121 -1.96 10.84 5.28
CA LEU A 121 -1.72 10.23 6.59
C LEU A 121 -2.45 8.89 6.71
N PHE A 122 -3.73 8.85 6.33
CA PHE A 122 -4.51 7.62 6.18
C PHE A 122 -5.76 7.84 5.32
N CYS A 123 -6.37 6.73 4.90
CA CYS A 123 -7.67 6.66 4.24
C CYS A 123 -8.46 5.50 4.85
N ALA A 124 -9.70 5.74 5.27
CA ALA A 124 -10.55 4.75 5.91
C ALA A 124 -12.00 4.89 5.43
N ALA A 125 -12.67 3.74 5.24
CA ALA A 125 -14.09 3.71 4.96
C ALA A 125 -14.90 3.99 6.24
N LEU A 126 -15.93 4.82 6.13
CA LEU A 126 -16.83 5.14 7.23
C LEU A 126 -18.03 4.19 7.24
N ALA A 127 -18.41 3.73 8.44
CA ALA A 127 -19.60 2.92 8.65
C ALA A 127 -20.85 3.82 8.69
N ALA A 128 -21.36 4.20 7.51
CA ALA A 128 -22.66 4.82 7.22
C ALA A 128 -22.99 6.20 7.83
N ASN A 129 -22.45 6.58 8.99
CA ASN A 129 -22.73 7.86 9.64
C ASN A 129 -21.57 8.83 9.40
N THR A 130 -21.84 9.94 8.71
CA THR A 130 -20.84 10.97 8.34
C THR A 130 -20.95 12.22 9.22
N THR A 131 -21.32 12.03 10.49
CA THR A 131 -21.35 13.16 11.43
C THR A 131 -19.94 13.59 11.79
N GLY A 132 -19.75 14.87 12.13
CA GLY A 132 -18.45 15.36 12.58
C GLY A 132 -17.87 14.58 13.78
N GLN A 133 -18.73 14.02 14.64
CA GLN A 133 -18.31 13.15 15.74
C GLN A 133 -17.71 11.83 15.23
N CYS A 134 -18.35 11.20 14.24
CA CYS A 134 -17.83 9.96 13.64
C CYS A 134 -16.46 10.18 12.97
N LEU A 135 -16.27 11.31 12.29
CA LEU A 135 -14.97 11.67 11.70
C LEU A 135 -13.91 11.89 12.79
N TYR A 136 -14.28 12.57 13.87
CA TYR A 136 -13.38 12.80 15.00
C TYR A 136 -12.96 11.50 15.70
N ASP A 137 -13.91 10.60 15.96
CA ASP A 137 -13.66 9.31 16.59
C ASP A 137 -12.78 8.43 15.68
N MET A 138 -13.08 8.36 14.37
CA MET A 138 -12.27 7.66 13.38
C MET A 138 -10.82 8.17 13.34
N PHE A 139 -10.65 9.50 13.38
CA PHE A 139 -9.33 10.12 13.45
C PHE A 139 -8.59 9.73 14.73
N LEU A 140 -9.24 9.83 15.89
CA LEU A 140 -8.64 9.45 17.16
C LEU A 140 -8.28 7.96 17.19
N GLU A 141 -9.15 7.06 16.75
CA GLU A 141 -8.87 5.63 16.68
C GLU A 141 -7.66 5.35 15.78
N THR A 142 -7.63 5.93 14.58
CA THR A 142 -6.54 5.73 13.62
C THR A 142 -5.21 6.31 14.12
N MET A 143 -5.25 7.39 14.89
CA MET A 143 -4.06 7.99 15.51
C MET A 143 -3.65 7.31 16.83
N ALA A 144 -4.59 6.77 17.59
CA ALA A 144 -4.38 6.08 18.86
C ALA A 144 -3.96 4.62 18.67
N LEU A 145 -4.19 4.04 17.49
CA LEU A 145 -3.57 2.80 17.02
C LEU A 145 -2.06 3.04 16.78
N LYS A 146 -1.33 3.33 17.86
CA LYS A 146 0.08 2.96 17.97
C LYS A 146 0.14 1.46 18.34
N PRO A 147 1.09 0.70 17.78
CA PRO A 147 1.34 -0.68 18.19
C PRO A 147 1.74 -0.77 19.67
#